data_AF-A4YZ06-F1
#
_entry.id   AF-A4YZ06-F1
#
_cell.length_a   1.000
_cell.length_b   1.000
_cell.length_c   1.000
_cell.angle_alpha   90.00
_cell.angle_beta   90.00
_cell.angle_gamma   90.00
#
_symmetry.space_group_name_H-M   'P 1'
#
loop_
_entity.id
_entity.type
_entity.pdbx_description
1 polymer ?
#
loop_
_entity_poly.entity_id
_entity_poly.type
_entity_poly.pdbx_seq_one_letter_code
_entity_poly.pdbx_strand_id
1 'polypeptide(L)' 'MDQISDAELQDRIRERAHHLWEQAGRPGGREDEFWYQAEQEIRQMQELNDEATAPPPTMLPD' A
#
# COMPACT_ATOMS: atom_id res chain seq x y z
N MET A 1 4.99 15.95 11.46
CA MET A 1 4.97 14.58 12.01
C MET A 1 3.72 13.93 11.46
N ASP A 2 3.76 13.07 10.44
CA ASP A 2 4.85 12.27 9.91
C ASP A 2 4.52 11.95 8.45
N GLN A 3 5.38 12.38 7.52
CA GLN A 3 5.37 11.80 6.18
C GLN A 3 6.05 10.45 6.36
N ILE A 4 5.27 9.37 6.24
CA ILE A 4 5.80 8.00 6.27
C ILE A 4 6.94 7.95 5.25
N SER A 5 8.15 7.76 5.76
CA SER A 5 9.35 7.74 4.93
C SER A 5 9.31 6.49 4.03
N ASP A 6 10.02 6.53 2.90
CA ASP A 6 10.09 5.38 1.98
C ASP A 6 10.46 4.06 2.68
N ALA A 7 11.31 4.14 3.71
CA ALA A 7 11.65 3.01 4.57
C ALA A 7 10.44 2.43 5.33
N GLU A 8 9.57 3.28 5.88
CA GLU A 8 8.35 2.86 6.58
C GLU A 8 7.31 2.31 5.59
N LEU A 9 7.24 2.89 4.39
CA LEU A 9 6.40 2.37 3.31
C LEU A 9 6.81 0.94 2.96
N GLN A 10 8.11 0.70 2.74
CA GLN A 10 8.63 -0.64 2.45
C GLN A 10 8.39 -1.64 3.59
N ASP A 11 8.54 -1.22 4.84
CA ASP A 11 8.28 -2.07 6.01
C ASP A 11 6.81 -2.48 6.08
N ARG A 12 5.89 -1.53 5.90
CA ARG A 12 4.44 -1.79 5.87
C ARG A 12 4.03 -2.69 4.70
N ILE A 13 4.63 -2.48 3.53
CA ILE A 13 4.40 -3.33 2.34
C ILE A 13 4.84 -4.76 2.65
N ARG A 14 6.01 -4.93 3.25
CA ARG A 14 6.53 -6.24 3.64
C ARG A 14 5.61 -6.93 4.64
N GLU A 15 5.23 -6.25 5.72
CA GLU A 15 4.31 -6.80 6.72
C GLU A 15 2.98 -7.20 6.09
N ARG A 16 2.43 -6.33 5.22
CA ARG A 16 1.16 -6.57 4.55
C ARG A 16 1.23 -7.74 3.57
N ALA A 17 2.29 -7.82 2.76
CA ALA A 17 2.53 -8.91 1.83
C ALA A 17 2.69 -10.25 2.56
N HIS A 18 3.48 -10.28 3.64
CA HIS A 18 3.62 -11.46 4.49
C HIS A 18 2.29 -11.89 5.10
N HIS A 19 1.53 -10.96 5.67
CA HIS A 19 0.24 -11.28 6.28
C HIS A 19 -0.78 -11.81 5.26
N LEU A 20 -0.85 -11.24 4.06
CA LEU A 20 -1.68 -11.74 2.96
C LEU A 20 -1.23 -13.13 2.50
N TRP A 21 0.07 -13.36 2.37
CA TRP A 21 0.63 -14.65 2.01
C TRP A 21 0.35 -15.73 3.06
N GLU A 22 0.46 -15.40 4.34
CA GLU A 22 0.13 -16.30 5.45
C GLU A 22 -1.36 -16.64 5.50
N GLN A 23 -2.24 -15.64 5.33
CA GLN A 23 -3.68 -15.84 5.26
C GLN A 23 -4.10 -16.70 4.05
N ALA A 24 -3.42 -16.54 2.92
CA ALA A 24 -3.65 -17.33 1.71
C ALA A 24 -3.14 -18.79 1.84
N GLY A 25 -2.52 -19.16 2.96
CA GLY A 25 -2.00 -20.51 3.18
C GLY A 25 -0.61 -20.74 2.59
N ARG A 26 0.15 -19.66 2.39
CA ARG A 26 1.54 -19.66 1.89
C ARG A 26 1.71 -20.39 0.56
N PRO A 27 0.95 -20.03 -0.49
CA PRO A 27 1.17 -20.59 -1.82
C PRO A 27 2.56 -20.22 -2.32
N GLY A 28 3.41 -21.21 -2.57
CA GLY A 28 4.75 -20.98 -3.12
C GLY A 28 4.67 -20.41 -4.53
N GLY A 29 5.47 -19.38 -4.81
CA GLY A 29 5.54 -18.74 -6.14
C GLY A 29 4.45 -17.73 -6.43
N ARG A 30 3.65 -17.32 -5.44
CA ARG A 30 2.72 -16.17 -5.52
C ARG A 30 3.08 -15.03 -4.59
N GLU A 31 4.23 -15.11 -3.92
CA GLU A 31 4.72 -14.10 -2.98
C GLU A 31 4.84 -12.73 -3.66
N ASP A 32 5.31 -12.71 -4.92
CA ASP A 32 5.39 -11.49 -5.72
C ASP A 32 4.01 -10.84 -5.93
N GLU A 33 2.97 -11.62 -6.23
CA GLU A 33 1.60 -11.08 -6.40
C GLU A 33 1.09 -10.41 -5.12
N PHE A 34 1.34 -11.04 -3.96
CA PHE A 34 0.98 -10.45 -2.65
C PHE A 34 1.83 -9.22 -2.32
N TRP A 35 3.10 -9.21 -2.73
CA TRP A 35 3.98 -8.05 -2.58
C TRP A 35 3.49 -6.86 -3.40
N TYR A 36 3.20 -7.04 -4.69
CA TYR A 36 2.67 -5.98 -5.56
C TYR A 36 1.31 -5.49 -5.08
N GLN A 37 0.44 -6.38 -4.60
CA GLN A 37 -0.86 -5.99 -4.04
C GLN A 37 -0.70 -5.15 -2.77
N ALA A 38 0.19 -5.55 -1.86
CA ALA A 38 0.51 -4.78 -0.67
C ALA A 38 1.12 -3.42 -1.00
N GLU A 39 2.05 -3.36 -1.96
CA GLU A 39 2.65 -2.12 -2.44
C GLU A 39 1.60 -1.14 -2.95
N GLN A 40 0.71 -1.60 -3.82
CA GLN A 40 -0.38 -0.80 -4.36
C GLN A 40 -1.32 -0.29 -3.25
N GLU A 41 -1.74 -1.14 -2.32
CA GLU A 41 -2.63 -0.74 -1.21
C GLU A 41 -1.98 0.34 -0.34
N ILE A 42 -0.74 0.15 0.10
CA ILE A 42 -0.09 1.08 1.02
C ILE A 42 0.22 2.39 0.31
N ARG A 43 0.70 2.36 -0.94
CA ARG A 43 0.98 3.56 -1.74
C ARG A 43 -0.28 4.41 -1.93
N GLN A 44 -1.41 3.80 -2.30
CA GLN A 44 -2.68 4.51 -2.42
C GLN A 44 -3.16 5.07 -1.08
N MET A 45 -3.00 4.34 0.02
CA MET A 45 -3.32 4.87 1.36
C MET A 45 -2.43 6.05 1.76
N GLN A 46 -1.17 6.11 1.29
CA GLN A 46 -0.32 7.29 1.52
C GLN A 46 -0.90 8.50 0.79
N GLU A 47 -1.19 8.35 -0.50
CA GLU A 47 -1.74 9.42 -1.33
C GLU A 47 -3.07 9.95 -0.76
N LEU A 48 -3.94 9.06 -0.27
CA LEU A 48 -5.21 9.44 0.37
C LEU A 48 -5.04 10.09 1.74
N ASN A 49 -4.02 9.72 2.51
CA ASN A 49 -3.75 10.32 3.82
C ASN A 49 -3.19 11.75 3.70
N ASP A 50 -2.37 12.00 2.68
CA ASP A 50 -1.96 13.35 2.30
C ASP A 50 -3.14 14.17 1.74
N GLU A 51 -4.05 13.54 0.98
CA GLU A 51 -5.24 14.20 0.41
C GLU A 51 -6.34 14.50 1.44
N ALA A 52 -6.49 13.71 2.51
CA ALA A 52 -7.52 13.94 3.55
C ALA A 52 -7.37 15.27 4.32
N THR A 53 -6.27 16.00 4.10
CA THR A 53 -6.06 17.36 4.65
C THR A 53 -6.17 18.47 3.58
N ALA A 54 -6.44 18.12 2.32
CA ALA A 54 -6.66 19.04 1.20
C ALA A 54 -8.09 18.86 0.61
N PRO A 55 -8.77 19.92 0.14
CA PRO A 55 -10.02 19.75 -0.59
C PRO A 55 -9.76 18.91 -1.86
N PRO A 56 -10.67 17.98 -2.21
CA PRO A 56 -10.43 16.98 -3.24
C PRO A 56 -10.07 17.63 -4.58
N PRO A 57 -9.03 17.18 -5.29
CA PRO A 57 -8.81 17.58 -6.65
C PRO A 57 -9.95 16.97 -7.47
N THR A 58 -10.81 17.85 -7.98
CA THR A 58 -11.80 17.56 -9.02
C THR A 58 -11.22 16.58 -10.03
N MET A 59 -11.59 15.29 -9.93
CA MET A 59 -11.55 14.37 -11.07
C MET A 59 -12.48 14.98 -12.12
N LEU A 60 -11.91 15.81 -12.99
CA LEU A 60 -12.58 16.31 -14.18
C LEU A 60 -12.53 15.19 -15.21
N PRO A 61 -13.66 14.57 -15.59
CA PRO A 61 -13.68 13.68 -16.75
C PRO A 61 -13.52 14.53 -18.02
N ASP A 62 -12.70 14.07 -18.97
CA ASP A 62 -12.66 14.58 -20.36
C ASP A 62 -13.91 14.11 -21.12
#